data_AF-A0A3N4YT43-F1
#
_entry.id   AF-A0A3N4YT43-F1
#
_cell.length_a   1.000
_cell.length_b   1.000
_cell.length_c   1.000
_cell.angle_alpha   90.00
_cell.angle_beta   90.00
_cell.angle_gamma   90.00
#
_symmetry.space_group_name_H-M   'P 1'
#
loop_
_entity.id
_entity.type
_entity.pdbx_description
1 polymer ?
#
loop_
_entity_poly.entity_id
_entity_poly.type
_entity_poly.pdbx_seq_one_letter_code
_entity_poly.pdbx_strand_id
1 'polypeptide(L)' 'MTNFQVAHRDKQEPTAALLVRVIVCFALFVGGLALIGVGSASGPSEDLGSAITFTGGILLVGLAFGLPMMGAHER' A
#
# COMPACT_ATOMS: atom_id res chain seq x y z
N MET A 1 -30.10 -35.11 18.49
CA MET A 1 -29.01 -34.15 18.70
C MET A 1 -28.47 -33.78 17.33
N THR A 2 -28.74 -32.57 16.86
CA THR A 2 -28.25 -32.08 15.56
C THR A 2 -26.76 -31.76 15.68
N ASN A 3 -25.94 -32.46 14.89
CA ASN A 3 -24.52 -32.15 14.78
C ASN A 3 -24.35 -30.72 14.23
N PHE A 4 -24.06 -29.77 15.12
CA PHE A 4 -23.56 -28.46 14.73
C PHE A 4 -22.13 -28.65 14.23
N GLN A 5 -21.97 -28.88 12.93
CA GLN A 5 -20.68 -28.67 12.27
C GLN A 5 -20.41 -27.17 12.29
N VAL A 6 -19.65 -26.72 13.29
CA VAL A 6 -19.02 -25.41 13.29
C VAL A 6 -18.17 -25.35 12.02
N ALA A 7 -18.57 -24.51 11.07
CA ALA A 7 -17.83 -24.29 9.84
C ALA A 7 -16.38 -23.95 10.21
N HIS A 8 -15.46 -24.86 9.87
CA HIS A 8 -14.05 -24.62 10.11
C HIS A 8 -13.65 -23.42 9.26
N ARG A 9 -13.03 -22.42 9.89
CA ARG A 9 -12.71 -21.15 9.24
C ARG A 9 -11.63 -21.41 8.19
N ASP A 10 -12.08 -21.63 6.95
CA ASP A 10 -11.23 -21.99 5.83
C ASP A 10 -10.23 -20.87 5.52
N LYS A 11 -8.94 -21.26 5.60
CA LYS A 11 -7.77 -20.53 5.14
C LYS A 11 -7.52 -19.20 5.85
N GLN A 12 -6.90 -19.30 7.02
CA GLN A 12 -5.97 -18.28 7.50
C GLN A 12 -4.92 -18.09 6.41
N GLU A 13 -4.93 -16.93 5.74
CA GLU A 13 -3.88 -16.60 4.78
C GLU A 13 -2.51 -16.82 5.44
N PRO A 14 -1.53 -17.41 4.73
CA PRO A 14 -0.22 -17.64 5.30
C PRO A 14 0.28 -16.32 5.91
N THR A 15 0.46 -16.29 7.23
CA THR A 15 0.72 -15.06 8.00
C THR A 15 1.91 -14.28 7.45
N ALA A 16 2.87 -14.99 6.85
CA ALA A 16 4.00 -14.41 6.14
C ALA A 16 3.59 -13.55 4.93
N ALA A 17 2.61 -13.97 4.12
CA ALA A 17 2.15 -13.20 2.96
C ALA A 17 1.46 -11.90 3.37
N LEU A 18 0.66 -11.94 4.45
CA LEU A 18 0.08 -10.73 5.04
C LEU A 18 1.16 -9.77 5.54
N LEU A 19 2.17 -10.30 6.25
CA LEU A 19 3.25 -9.50 6.81
C LEU A 19 4.10 -8.85 5.70
N VAL A 20 4.40 -9.57 4.62
CA VAL A 20 5.09 -9.01 3.44
C VAL A 20 4.26 -7.91 2.79
N ARG A 21 2.96 -8.11 2.58
CA ARG A 21 2.07 -7.07 2.03
C ARG A 21 2.08 -5.81 2.89
N VAL A 22 2.02 -5.96 4.22
CA VAL A 22 2.07 -4.84 5.17
C VAL A 22 3.40 -4.09 5.07
N ILE A 23 4.54 -4.79 5.07
CA ILE A 23 5.86 -4.15 4.96
C ILE A 23 5.98 -3.37 3.64
N VAL A 24 5.57 -3.98 2.53
CA VAL A 24 5.62 -3.34 1.20
C VAL A 24 4.76 -2.08 1.19
N CYS A 25 3.51 -2.17 1.68
CA CYS A 25 2.62 -1.01 1.69
C CYS A 25 3.11 0.09 2.63
N PHE A 26 3.66 -0.27 3.79
CA PHE A 26 4.27 0.68 4.70
C PHE A 26 5.46 1.41 4.05
N ALA A 27 6.34 0.68 3.36
CA ALA A 27 7.47 1.27 2.65
C ALA A 27 7.02 2.23 1.53
N LEU A 28 6.01 1.85 0.75
CA LEU A 28 5.45 2.71 -0.31
C LEU A 28 4.80 3.97 0.28
N PHE A 29 4.11 3.85 1.41
CA PHE A 29 3.48 4.98 2.10
C PHE A 29 4.52 5.97 2.63
N VAL A 30 5.52 5.48 3.37
CA VAL A 30 6.60 6.33 3.93
C VAL A 30 7.44 6.95 2.80
N GLY A 31 7.78 6.16 1.78
CA GLY A 31 8.51 6.66 0.60
C GLY A 31 7.73 7.72 -0.17
N GLY A 32 6.42 7.53 -0.34
CA GLY A 32 5.54 8.50 -0.98
C GLY A 32 5.43 9.82 -0.19
N LEU A 33 5.29 9.75 1.14
CA LEU A 33 5.30 10.93 2.00
C LEU A 33 6.64 11.68 1.94
N ALA A 34 7.76 10.95 1.93
CA ALA A 34 9.08 11.57 1.79
C ALA A 34 9.21 12.29 0.44
N LEU A 35 8.75 11.70 -0.66
CA LEU A 35 8.75 12.32 -1.99
C LEU A 35 7.87 13.57 -2.07
N ILE A 36 6.69 13.55 -1.44
CA ILE A 36 5.82 14.73 -1.32
C ILE A 36 6.53 15.84 -0.55
N GLY A 37 7.19 15.50 0.57
CA GLY A 37 7.95 16.45 1.38
C GLY A 37 9.13 17.08 0.62
N VAL A 38 9.87 16.26 -0.14
CA VAL A 38 10.97 16.74 -0.99
C VAL A 38 10.46 17.64 -2.11
N GLY A 39 9.43 17.21 -2.85
CA GLY A 39 8.87 17.99 -3.95
C GLY A 39 8.23 19.30 -3.49
N SER A 40 7.66 19.35 -2.28
CA SER A 40 7.09 20.58 -1.70
C SER A 40 8.13 21.53 -1.09
N ALA A 41 9.30 21.03 -0.69
CA ALA A 41 10.39 21.84 -0.13
C ALA A 41 11.26 22.50 -1.21
N SER A 42 11.27 21.96 -2.43
CA SER A 42 11.83 22.65 -3.60
C SER A 42 11.00 23.91 -3.90
N GLY A 43 11.60 25.08 -3.67
CA GLY A 43 10.99 26.38 -3.93
C GLY A 43 10.55 26.59 -5.38
N PRO A 44 10.04 27.79 -5.74
CA PRO A 44 9.31 28.07 -6.99
C PRO A 44 10.14 28.00 -8.29
N SER A 45 11.32 27.38 -8.27
CA SER A 45 11.96 26.91 -9.49
C SER A 45 11.02 25.89 -10.15
N GLU A 46 10.43 26.29 -11.27
CA GLU A 46 9.58 25.52 -12.20
C GLU A 46 10.31 24.31 -12.82
N ASP A 47 11.11 23.58 -12.04
CA ASP A 47 11.75 22.38 -12.50
C ASP A 47 10.71 21.28 -12.55
N LEU A 48 10.49 20.76 -13.76
CA LEU A 48 9.64 19.61 -14.06
C LEU A 48 9.90 18.45 -13.07
N GLY A 49 11.14 18.31 -12.59
CA GLY A 49 11.54 17.35 -11.57
C GLY A 49 10.83 17.49 -10.22
N SER A 50 10.53 18.71 -9.77
CA SER A 50 9.79 18.98 -8.52
C SER A 50 8.32 18.53 -8.63
N ALA A 51 7.67 18.87 -9.75
CA ALA A 51 6.30 18.43 -10.01
C ALA A 51 6.22 16.90 -10.17
N ILE A 52 7.19 16.28 -10.85
CA ILE A 52 7.26 14.83 -11.01
C ILE A 52 7.48 14.13 -9.67
N THR A 53 8.37 14.63 -8.82
CA THR A 53 8.64 14.03 -7.49
C THR A 53 7.44 14.14 -6.56
N PHE A 54 6.76 15.29 -6.55
CA PHE A 54 5.51 15.47 -5.79
C PHE A 54 4.40 14.53 -6.27
N THR A 55 4.13 14.50 -7.59
CA THR A 55 3.06 13.68 -8.17
C THR A 55 3.37 12.18 -8.03
N GLY A 56 4.65 11.80 -8.19
CA GLY A 56 5.14 10.44 -7.95
C GLY A 56 4.95 10.00 -6.50
N GLY A 57 5.14 10.90 -5.53
CA GLY A 57 4.84 10.64 -4.13
C GLY A 57 3.36 10.37 -3.87
N ILE A 58 2.45 11.13 -4.48
CA ILE A 58 0.99 10.88 -4.40
C ILE A 58 0.65 9.50 -4.99
N LEU A 59 1.24 9.17 -6.15
CA LEU A 59 1.04 7.87 -6.81
C LEU A 59 1.49 6.71 -5.90
N LEU A 60 2.65 6.86 -5.25
CA LEU A 60 3.20 5.89 -4.29
C LEU A 60 2.29 5.70 -3.08
N VAL A 61 1.76 6.78 -2.51
CA VAL A 61 0.79 6.73 -1.41
C VAL A 61 -0.48 6.00 -1.86
N GLY A 62 -1.02 6.32 -3.03
CA GLY A 62 -2.19 5.62 -3.58
C GLY A 62 -1.95 4.13 -3.78
N LEU A 63 -0.77 3.76 -4.28
CA LEU A 63 -0.38 2.37 -4.50
C LEU A 63 -0.29 1.57 -3.18
N ALA A 64 0.13 2.21 -2.10
CA ALA A 64 0.17 1.60 -0.76
C ALA A 64 -1.21 1.15 -0.27
N PHE A 65 -2.29 1.83 -0.68
CA PHE A 65 -3.66 1.44 -0.35
C PHE A 65 -4.29 0.49 -1.40
N GLY A 66 -3.85 0.56 -2.66
CA GLY A 66 -4.38 -0.26 -3.76
C GLY A 66 -3.81 -1.69 -3.84
N LEU A 67 -2.50 -1.86 -3.59
CA LEU A 67 -1.83 -3.17 -3.67
C LEU A 67 -2.38 -4.25 -2.72
N PRO A 68 -2.77 -3.95 -1.46
CA PRO A 68 -3.42 -4.92 -0.59
C PRO A 68 -4.70 -5.52 -1.18
N MET A 69 -5.42 -4.77 -2.03
CA MET A 69 -6.72 -5.16 -2.57
C MET A 69 -6.63 -6.06 -3.81
N MET A 70 -5.49 -6.09 -4.53
CA MET A 70 -5.33 -6.89 -5.75
C MET A 70 -5.37 -8.40 -5.52
N GLY A 71 -5.14 -8.88 -4.29
CA GLY A 71 -5.22 -10.30 -3.95
C GLY A 71 -6.57 -10.76 -3.38
N ALA A 72 -7.54 -9.85 -3.24
CA ALA A 72 -8.85 -10.17 -2.66
C ALA A 72 -9.83 -10.77 -3.68
N HIS A 73 -9.49 -10.80 -4.97
CA HIS A 73 -10.39 -11.22 -6.04
C HIS A 73 -10.32 -12.71 -6.40
N GLU A 74 -9.44 -13.48 -5.75
CA GLU A 74 -9.31 -14.92 -5.95
C GLU A 74 -9.94 -15.68 -4.77
N ARG A 75 -11.28 -15.67 -4.65
CA ARG A 75 -12.04 -16.68 -3.89
C ARG A 75 -13.39 -16.95 -4.54
#